data_AF-A0A9P6WS53-F1
#
_entry.id   AF-A0A9P6WS53-F1
#
_cell.length_a   1.000
_cell.length_b   1.000
_cell.length_c   1.000
_cell.angle_alpha   90.00
_cell.angle_beta   90.00
_cell.angle_gamma   90.00
#
_symmetry.space_group_name_H-M   'P 1'
#
loop_
_entity.id
_entity.type
_entity.pdbx_description
1 polymer ?
#
loop_
_entity_poly.entity_id
_entity_poly.type
_entity_poly.pdbx_seq_one_letter_code
_entity_poly.pdbx_strand_id
1 'polypeptide(L)'
;MAVVQFPVHTKYALGLRLGRSLRLICLYLPPSLSNDEVSSVLVSLPLTDDTIICGDLNARLGALTGDSVANARGSVLLRWCEEHGLSVLNSTLAPGVPTFLSFRGGQ
;
A
#
# COMPACT_ATOMS: atom_id res chain seq x y z
N MET A 1 22.98 -8.80 8.75
CA MET A 1 21.55 -9.22 8.70
C MET A 1 21.25 -9.64 7.28
N ALA A 2 20.79 -10.88 7.06
CA ALA A 2 20.46 -11.35 5.71
C ALA A 2 19.07 -10.84 5.30
N VAL A 3 18.96 -10.38 4.05
CA VAL A 3 17.68 -10.10 3.39
C VAL A 3 17.34 -11.34 2.57
N VAL A 4 16.17 -11.92 2.81
CA VAL A 4 15.73 -13.15 2.14
C VAL A 4 14.38 -12.90 1.49
N GLN A 5 14.26 -13.16 0.20
CA GLN A 5 12.97 -13.09 -0.48
C GLN A 5 12.04 -14.22 0.01
N PHE A 6 10.75 -13.93 0.14
CA PHE A 6 9.72 -14.93 0.39
C PHE A 6 8.60 -14.83 -0.65
N PRO A 7 7.88 -15.93 -0.93
CA PRO A 7 6.83 -15.93 -1.96
C PRO A 7 5.63 -15.07 -1.54
N VAL A 8 5.17 -14.24 -2.47
CA VAL A 8 3.88 -13.54 -2.38
C VAL A 8 3.06 -13.96 -3.58
N HIS A 9 1.80 -14.36 -3.37
CA HIS A 9 0.95 -14.94 -4.42
C HIS A 9 0.28 -13.87 -5.28
N THR A 10 1.05 -12.90 -5.74
CA THR A 10 0.62 -11.89 -6.70
C THR A 10 1.82 -11.36 -7.49
N LYS A 11 1.61 -11.03 -8.77
CA LYS A 11 2.65 -10.39 -9.62
C LYS A 11 2.92 -8.93 -9.26
N TYR A 12 2.08 -8.36 -8.38
CA TYR A 12 2.14 -6.95 -7.99
C TYR A 12 3.00 -6.69 -6.75
N ALA A 13 3.58 -7.74 -6.15
CA ALA A 13 4.31 -7.61 -4.90
C ALA A 13 5.65 -8.36 -4.89
N LEU A 14 6.59 -7.81 -4.12
CA LEU A 14 7.85 -8.44 -3.72
C LEU A 14 7.89 -8.57 -2.20
N GLY A 15 8.04 -9.79 -1.70
CA GLY A 15 8.18 -10.06 -0.26
C GLY A 15 9.64 -10.23 0.16
N LEU A 16 10.07 -9.48 1.16
CA LEU A 16 11.41 -9.55 1.75
C LEU A 16 11.32 -9.77 3.26
N ARG A 17 12.09 -10.70 3.80
CA ARG A 17 12.27 -10.89 5.24
C ARG A 17 13.60 -10.30 5.67
N LEU A 18 13.56 -9.44 6.68
CA LEU A 18 14.71 -8.79 7.28
C LEU A 18 14.95 -9.39 8.67
N GLY A 19 16.06 -10.10 8.83
CA GLY A 19 16.33 -10.78 10.10
C GLY A 19 15.39 -11.96 10.35
N ARG A 20 14.85 -12.08 11.57
CA ARG A 20 14.07 -13.27 11.99
C ARG A 20 12.59 -13.19 11.64
N SER A 21 11.92 -12.08 11.92
CA SER A 21 10.46 -11.97 11.81
C SER A 21 9.97 -10.81 10.92
N LEU A 22 10.68 -9.68 10.87
CA LEU A 22 10.25 -8.51 10.11
C LEU A 22 10.08 -8.83 8.61
N ARG A 23 8.87 -8.56 8.10
CA ARG A 23 8.52 -8.70 6.68
C ARG A 23 8.28 -7.34 6.07
N LEU A 24 8.85 -7.12 4.90
CA LEU A 24 8.56 -6.01 4.02
C LEU A 24 7.86 -6.55 2.77
N ILE A 25 6.67 -6.04 2.48
CA ILE A 25 5.95 -6.29 1.23
C ILE A 25 6.01 -5.00 0.41
N CYS A 26 6.81 -5.01 -0.65
CA CYS A 26 6.82 -3.94 -1.63
C CYS A 26 5.66 -4.17 -2.61
N LEU A 27 4.65 -3.30 -2.60
CA LEU A 27 3.41 -3.47 -3.35
C LEU A 27 3.23 -2.36 -4.39
N TYR A 28 3.01 -2.73 -5.65
CA TYR A 28 2.63 -1.81 -6.72
C TYR A 28 1.27 -2.19 -7.28
N LEU A 29 0.25 -1.34 -7.07
CA LEU A 29 -1.08 -1.56 -7.63
C LEU A 29 -1.29 -0.63 -8.83
N PRO A 30 -1.27 -1.14 -10.08
CA PRO A 30 -1.48 -0.30 -11.25
C PRO A 30 -2.80 0.50 -11.18
N PRO A 31 -2.81 1.75 -11.68
CA PRO A 31 -4.02 2.57 -11.69
C PRO A 31 -5.13 1.96 -12.57
N SER A 32 -4.78 1.10 -13.52
CA SER A 32 -5.72 0.42 -14.42
C SER A 32 -6.50 -0.73 -13.77
N LEU A 33 -6.10 -1.21 -12.58
CA LEU A 33 -6.84 -2.29 -11.91
C LEU A 33 -8.23 -1.83 -11.45
N SER A 34 -9.20 -2.72 -11.57
CA SER A 34 -10.50 -2.56 -10.93
C SER A 34 -10.37 -2.64 -9.39
N ASN A 35 -11.38 -2.12 -8.68
CA ASN A 35 -11.42 -2.22 -7.22
C ASN A 35 -11.52 -3.67 -6.73
N ASP A 36 -12.13 -4.56 -7.52
CA ASP A 36 -12.26 -5.99 -7.20
C ASP A 36 -10.92 -6.71 -7.35
N GLU A 37 -10.15 -6.40 -8.40
CA GLU A 37 -8.79 -6.91 -8.56
C GLU A 37 -7.89 -6.42 -7.42
N VAL A 38 -8.00 -5.14 -7.02
CA VAL A 38 -7.25 -4.63 -5.86
C VAL A 38 -7.62 -5.39 -4.60
N SER A 39 -8.91 -5.59 -4.33
CA SER A 39 -9.38 -6.37 -3.18
C SER A 39 -8.81 -7.79 -3.19
N SER A 40 -8.82 -8.46 -4.34
CA SER A 40 -8.25 -9.80 -4.51
C SER A 40 -6.75 -9.85 -4.22
N VAL A 41 -6.00 -8.83 -4.66
CA VAL A 41 -4.57 -8.71 -4.38
C VAL A 41 -4.30 -8.46 -2.90
N LEU A 42 -5.08 -7.60 -2.24
CA LEU A 42 -4.91 -7.30 -0.82
C LEU A 42 -5.17 -8.54 0.06
N VAL A 43 -6.22 -9.30 -0.23
CA VAL A 43 -6.57 -10.54 0.50
C VAL A 43 -5.51 -11.63 0.33
N SER A 44 -4.74 -11.63 -0.76
CA SER A 44 -3.70 -12.65 -0.99
C SER A 44 -2.36 -12.33 -0.29
N LEU A 45 -2.22 -11.18 0.37
CA LEU A 45 -0.98 -10.79 1.03
C LEU A 45 -0.74 -11.61 2.32
N PRO A 46 0.43 -12.24 2.48
CA PRO A 46 0.73 -13.07 3.65
C PRO A 46 1.17 -12.23 4.85
N LEU A 47 0.20 -11.57 5.48
CA LEU A 47 0.43 -10.72 6.65
C LEU A 47 0.88 -11.52 7.88
N THR A 48 1.64 -10.85 8.74
CA THR A 48 2.03 -11.24 10.09
C THR A 48 2.06 -9.97 10.94
N ASP A 49 2.12 -10.11 12.26
CA ASP A 49 2.18 -8.96 13.17
C ASP A 49 3.39 -8.04 12.89
N ASP A 50 4.48 -8.59 12.34
CA ASP A 50 5.71 -7.88 11.98
C ASP A 50 5.77 -7.52 10.48
N THR A 51 4.64 -7.22 9.83
CA THR A 51 4.61 -6.86 8.40
C THR A 51 4.52 -5.36 8.17
N ILE A 52 5.46 -4.83 7.37
CA ILE A 52 5.40 -3.49 6.77
C ILE A 52 5.03 -3.65 5.29
N ILE A 53 4.11 -2.81 4.82
CA ILE A 53 3.75 -2.71 3.40
C ILE A 53 4.11 -1.32 2.92
N CYS A 54 4.78 -1.23 1.77
CA CYS A 54 5.06 0.06 1.14
C CYS A 54 5.09 -0.04 -0.38
N GLY A 55 4.84 1.07 -1.06
CA GLY A 55 4.94 1.18 -2.51
C GLY A 55 3.88 2.12 -3.06
N ASP A 56 3.66 2.08 -4.37
CA ASP A 56 2.65 2.90 -5.03
C ASP A 56 1.34 2.11 -5.20
N LEU A 57 0.36 2.49 -4.38
CA LEU A 57 -0.92 1.80 -4.28
C LEU A 57 -1.99 2.41 -5.20
N ASN A 58 -1.72 3.57 -5.80
CA ASN A 58 -2.68 4.35 -6.58
C ASN A 58 -4.03 4.58 -5.84
N ALA A 59 -3.98 4.57 -4.51
CA ALA A 59 -5.13 4.69 -3.61
C ALA A 59 -5.04 6.02 -2.87
N ARG A 60 -6.10 6.84 -2.98
CA ARG A 60 -6.14 8.16 -2.34
C ARG A 60 -7.01 8.08 -1.10
N LEU A 61 -6.40 8.22 0.07
CA LEU A 61 -7.05 8.08 1.38
C LEU A 61 -7.69 9.38 1.88
N GLY A 62 -7.66 10.45 1.07
CA GLY A 62 -8.22 11.74 1.43
C GLY A 62 -7.57 12.35 2.67
N ALA A 63 -8.40 12.96 3.51
CA ALA A 63 -7.96 13.71 4.68
C ALA A 63 -7.08 12.90 5.64
N LEU A 64 -7.24 11.56 5.68
CA LEU A 64 -6.41 10.69 6.50
C LEU A 64 -4.91 10.84 6.22
N THR A 65 -4.53 11.06 4.96
CA THR A 65 -3.13 11.29 4.55
C THR A 65 -2.87 12.76 4.17
N GLY A 66 -3.79 13.66 4.52
CA GLY A 66 -3.73 15.07 4.10
C GLY A 66 -3.93 15.29 2.59
N ASP A 67 -4.49 14.31 1.88
CA ASP A 67 -4.90 14.46 0.48
C ASP A 67 -6.29 15.12 0.43
N SER A 68 -6.47 16.14 -0.41
CA SER A 68 -7.77 16.80 -0.59
C SER A 68 -8.80 15.94 -1.34
N VAL A 69 -8.37 14.82 -1.93
CA VAL A 69 -9.26 13.92 -2.69
C VAL A 69 -9.12 12.49 -2.15
N ALA A 70 -10.25 11.79 -2.08
CA ALA A 70 -10.30 10.35 -1.89
C ALA A 70 -10.80 9.65 -3.16
N ASN A 71 -10.47 8.38 -3.34
CA ASN A 71 -11.04 7.55 -4.41
C ASN A 71 -11.57 6.22 -3.85
N ALA A 72 -12.41 5.54 -4.65
CA ALA A 72 -13.02 4.26 -4.25
C ALA A 72 -11.98 3.21 -3.85
N ARG A 73 -10.83 3.19 -4.53
CA ARG A 73 -9.70 2.34 -4.18
C ARG A 73 -9.13 2.65 -2.79
N GLY A 74 -9.04 3.93 -2.43
CA GLY A 74 -8.67 4.37 -1.08
C GLY A 74 -9.61 3.82 -0.02
N SER A 75 -10.92 3.81 -0.28
CA SER A 75 -11.90 3.21 0.64
C SER A 75 -11.72 1.71 0.80
N VAL A 76 -11.42 0.99 -0.29
CA VAL A 76 -11.11 -0.46 -0.25
C VAL A 76 -9.86 -0.72 0.60
N LEU A 77 -8.79 0.04 0.34
CA LEU A 77 -7.53 -0.10 1.08
C LEU A 77 -7.71 0.21 2.57
N LEU A 78 -8.42 1.28 2.90
CA LEU A 78 -8.63 1.69 4.30
C LEU A 78 -9.43 0.63 5.07
N ARG A 79 -10.53 0.14 4.51
CA ARG A 79 -11.32 -0.94 5.14
C ARG A 79 -10.46 -2.18 5.37
N TRP A 80 -9.68 -2.59 4.35
CA TRP A 80 -8.80 -3.74 4.49
C TRP A 80 -7.74 -3.53 5.58
N CYS A 81 -7.18 -2.32 5.70
CA CYS A 81 -6.27 -2.00 6.80
C CYS A 81 -6.95 -2.12 8.17
N GLU A 82 -8.16 -1.59 8.32
CA GLU A 82 -8.94 -1.66 9.57
C GLU A 82 -9.25 -3.12 9.97
N GLU A 83 -9.68 -3.94 9.01
CA GLU A 83 -9.99 -5.36 9.21
C GLU A 83 -8.77 -6.18 9.66
N HIS A 84 -7.56 -5.76 9.28
CA HIS A 84 -6.31 -6.47 9.59
C HIS A 84 -5.43 -5.78 10.64
N GLY A 85 -5.94 -4.73 11.29
CA GLY A 85 -5.20 -3.99 12.33
C GLY A 85 -3.96 -3.24 11.81
N LEU A 86 -3.91 -2.90 10.53
CA LEU A 86 -2.79 -2.16 9.94
C LEU A 86 -2.90 -0.66 10.23
N SER A 87 -1.79 -0.08 10.66
CA SER A 87 -1.66 1.36 10.86
C SER A 87 -1.19 2.07 9.59
N VAL A 88 -1.88 3.14 9.19
CA VAL A 88 -1.48 3.98 8.05
C VAL A 88 -0.44 5.01 8.53
N LEU A 89 0.85 4.67 8.43
CA LEU A 89 1.93 5.51 8.95
C LEU A 89 2.02 6.91 8.31
N ASN A 90 1.65 7.05 7.04
CA ASN A 90 1.63 8.35 6.36
C ASN A 90 0.62 9.34 6.96
N SER A 91 -0.38 8.87 7.71
CA SER A 91 -1.32 9.74 8.42
C SER A 91 -0.66 10.58 9.52
N THR A 92 0.43 10.08 10.11
CA THR A 92 1.14 10.73 11.22
C THR A 92 2.53 11.22 10.80
N LEU A 93 3.26 10.42 10.02
CA LEU A 93 4.65 10.70 9.69
C LEU A 93 4.83 11.64 8.49
N ALA A 94 3.84 11.73 7.60
CA ALA A 94 3.93 12.53 6.38
C ALA A 94 2.58 13.09 5.88
N PRO A 95 1.69 13.61 6.75
CA PRO A 95 0.39 14.12 6.31
C PRO A 95 0.54 15.32 5.37
N GLY A 96 -0.15 15.28 4.24
CA GLY A 96 -0.15 16.36 3.25
C GLY A 96 1.13 16.47 2.43
N VAL A 97 2.09 15.56 2.60
CA VAL A 97 3.32 15.52 1.80
C VAL A 97 3.05 14.79 0.47
N PRO A 98 3.11 15.46 -0.69
CA PRO A 98 2.86 14.81 -1.97
C PRO A 98 3.97 13.82 -2.32
N THR A 99 3.60 12.60 -2.69
CA THR A 99 4.52 11.56 -3.18
C THR A 99 4.58 11.49 -4.71
N PHE A 100 3.66 12.16 -5.39
CA PHE A 100 3.59 12.27 -6.85
C PHE A 100 3.12 13.67 -7.25
N LEU A 101 3.80 14.29 -8.20
CA LEU A 101 3.41 15.54 -8.83
C LEU A 101 3.25 15.30 -10.33
N SER A 102 2.03 15.43 -10.85
CA SER A 102 1.82 15.41 -12.29
C SER A 102 2.25 16.73 -12.89
N PHE A 103 3.24 16.73 -13.79
CA PHE A 103 3.46 17.87 -14.66
C PHE A 103 2.32 17.93 -15.67
N ARG A 104 1.28 18.73 -15.41
CA ARG A 104 0.40 19.20 -16.47
C ARG A 104 1.17 20.32 -17.17
N GLY A 105 1.98 19.95 -18.16
CA GLY A 105 2.58 20.92 -19.07
C GLY A 105 1.45 21.80 -19.62
N GLY A 106 1.59 23.12 -19.50
CA GLY A 106 0.58 24.04 -20.00
C GLY A 106 0.46 23.90 -21.51
N GLN A 107 -0.66 23.36 -21.97
CA GLN A 107 -1.47 23.78 -23.12
C GLN A 107 -2.90 23.29 -22.92
#